data_AF-A0A449BL21-F1
#
_entry.id   AF-A0A449BL21-F1
#
_cell.length_a   1.000
_cell.length_b   1.000
_cell.length_c   1.000
_cell.angle_alpha   90.00
_cell.angle_beta   90.00
_cell.angle_gamma   90.00
#
_symmetry.space_group_name_H-M   'P 1'
#
loop_
_entity.id
_entity.type
_entity.pdbx_description
1 polymer ?
#
loop_
_entity_poly.entity_id
_entity_poly.type
_entity_poly.pdbx_seq_one_letter_code
_entity_poly.pdbx_strand_id
1 'polypeptide(L)'
;MSKFIRYSIITLSIALASTLIFWLVYGFEMRLDYISNSIFVIAISVLCVSVIMFTGATRVFLGFSYTSKMWLNSKKTKEEYGNFKEYYDEKSPSHKKDTLDIIVICLIYILVAIFLISI
;
A
#
# COMPACT_ATOMS: atom_id res chain seq x y z
N MET A 1 7.35 -12.69 -15.14
CA MET A 1 7.21 -11.31 -15.67
C MET A 1 8.57 -10.64 -15.63
N SER A 2 9.03 -10.00 -16.71
CA SER A 2 10.32 -9.30 -16.66
C SER A 2 10.23 -8.14 -15.66
N LYS A 3 11.33 -7.86 -14.93
CA LYS A 3 11.37 -6.75 -13.97
C LYS A 3 10.99 -5.42 -14.63
N PHE A 4 11.40 -5.23 -15.89
CA PHE A 4 11.03 -4.07 -16.71
C PHE A 4 9.52 -3.90 -16.85
N ILE A 5 8.79 -4.94 -17.27
CA ILE A 5 7.32 -4.89 -17.42
C ILE A 5 6.67 -4.54 -16.09
N ARG A 6 7.20 -5.06 -14.97
CA ARG A 6 6.70 -4.73 -13.63
C ARG A 6 6.85 -3.26 -13.29
N TYR A 7 8.03 -2.67 -13.51
CA TYR A 7 8.25 -1.25 -13.27
C TYR A 7 7.33 -0.39 -14.14
N SER A 8 7.21 -0.70 -15.44
CA SER A 8 6.33 0.02 -16.35
C SER A 8 4.87 0.02 -15.89
N ILE A 9 4.36 -1.13 -15.43
CA ILE A 9 2.99 -1.25 -14.92
C ILE A 9 2.78 -0.41 -13.65
N ILE A 10 3.73 -0.46 -12.70
CA ILE A 10 3.63 0.32 -11.45
C ILE A 10 3.64 1.82 -11.75
N THR A 11 4.59 2.28 -12.55
CA THR A 11 4.73 3.68 -12.98
C THR A 11 3.45 4.17 -13.67
N LEU A 12 2.93 3.39 -14.62
CA LEU A 12 1.69 3.72 -15.34
C LEU A 12 0.50 3.80 -14.38
N SER A 13 0.40 2.88 -13.42
CA SER A 13 -0.69 2.86 -12.43
C SER A 13 -0.67 4.10 -11.54
N ILE A 14 0.51 4.50 -11.05
CA ILE A 14 0.67 5.70 -10.22
C ILE A 14 0.35 6.97 -11.03
N ALA A 15 0.82 7.04 -12.28
CA ALA A 15 0.54 8.18 -13.16
C ALA A 15 -0.97 8.31 -13.43
N LEU A 16 -1.65 7.22 -13.78
CA LEU A 16 -3.10 7.20 -14.00
C LEU A 16 -3.88 7.61 -12.75
N ALA A 17 -3.52 7.06 -11.58
CA ALA A 17 -4.16 7.42 -10.31
C ALA A 17 -3.95 8.90 -9.96
N SER A 18 -2.76 9.44 -10.24
CA SER A 18 -2.45 10.86 -10.01
C SER A 18 -3.28 11.77 -10.92
N THR A 19 -3.41 11.42 -12.21
CA THR A 19 -4.27 12.15 -13.15
C THR A 19 -5.74 12.10 -12.74
N LEU A 20 -6.22 10.96 -12.26
CA LEU A 20 -7.60 10.82 -11.77
C LEU A 20 -7.87 11.70 -10.56
N ILE A 21 -6.98 11.72 -9.56
CA ILE A 21 -7.11 12.62 -8.41
C ILE A 21 -6.99 14.08 -8.82
N PHE A 22 -6.06 14.39 -9.72
CA PHE A 22 -5.92 15.74 -10.25
C PHE A 22 -7.23 16.22 -10.86
N TRP A 23 -7.84 15.39 -11.70
CA TRP A 23 -9.12 15.72 -12.33
C TRP A 23 -10.25 15.86 -11.31
N LEU A 24 -10.39 14.91 -10.39
CA LEU A 24 -11.49 14.87 -9.43
C LEU A 24 -11.45 16.04 -8.43
N VAL A 25 -10.25 16.44 -7.99
CA VAL A 25 -10.07 17.47 -6.97
C VAL A 25 -9.93 18.87 -7.55
N TYR A 26 -9.21 19.02 -8.67
CA TYR A 26 -8.82 20.33 -9.21
C TYR A 26 -9.52 20.69 -10.53
N GLY A 27 -10.44 19.86 -11.03
CA GLY A 27 -11.32 20.24 -12.13
C GLY A 27 -10.62 20.64 -13.44
N PHE A 28 -9.46 20.04 -13.75
CA PHE A 28 -8.61 20.39 -14.92
C PHE A 28 -7.97 21.79 -14.89
N GLU A 29 -7.92 22.47 -13.75
CA GLU A 29 -7.12 23.69 -13.63
C GLU A 29 -5.62 23.34 -13.73
N MET A 30 -5.02 23.60 -14.90
CA MET A 30 -3.63 23.28 -15.21
C MET A 30 -2.67 24.23 -14.49
N ARG A 31 -2.47 24.00 -13.20
CA ARG A 31 -1.47 24.68 -12.37
C ARG A 31 -0.46 23.67 -11.85
N LEU A 32 0.83 24.03 -11.87
CA LEU A 32 1.93 23.12 -11.49
C LEU A 32 1.84 22.66 -10.03
N ASP A 33 1.36 23.53 -9.13
CA ASP A 33 1.10 23.21 -7.72
C ASP A 33 0.06 22.10 -7.58
N TYR A 34 -1.02 22.13 -8.36
CA TYR A 34 -2.05 21.09 -8.33
C TYR A 34 -1.56 19.76 -8.87
N ILE A 35 -0.80 19.79 -9.97
CA ILE A 35 -0.19 18.58 -10.55
C ILE A 35 0.79 17.98 -9.53
N SER A 36 1.67 18.78 -8.94
CA SER A 36 2.59 18.33 -7.90
C SER A 36 1.86 17.71 -6.70
N ASN A 37 0.84 18.41 -6.17
CA ASN A 37 0.07 17.92 -5.03
C ASN A 37 -0.63 16.59 -5.32
N SER A 38 -1.24 16.42 -6.50
CA SER A 38 -1.89 15.16 -6.89
C SER A 38 -0.91 13.98 -6.94
N ILE A 39 0.28 14.20 -7.51
CA ILE A 39 1.34 13.19 -7.59
C ILE A 39 1.82 12.85 -6.17
N PHE A 40 2.06 13.86 -5.34
CA PHE A 40 2.52 13.67 -3.97
C PHE A 40 1.53 12.83 -3.14
N VAL A 41 0.25 13.19 -3.17
CA VAL A 41 -0.81 12.51 -2.40
C VAL A 41 -0.94 11.04 -2.81
N ILE A 42 -0.88 10.73 -4.11
CA ILE A 42 -0.91 9.34 -4.57
C ILE A 42 0.36 8.60 -4.17
N ALA A 43 1.53 9.19 -4.41
CA ALA A 43 2.80 8.54 -4.13
C ALA A 43 2.98 8.24 -2.64
N ILE A 44 2.61 9.16 -1.74
CA ILE A 44 2.68 8.94 -0.30
C ILE A 44 1.68 7.87 0.17
N SER A 45 0.46 7.85 -0.39
CA SER A 45 -0.56 6.85 -0.05
C SER A 45 -0.10 5.44 -0.44
N VAL A 46 0.43 5.28 -1.65
CA VAL A 46 0.96 4.00 -2.13
C VAL A 46 2.22 3.60 -1.34
N LEU A 47 3.07 4.57 -0.98
CA LEU A 47 4.25 4.33 -0.14
C LEU A 47 3.85 3.76 1.22
N CYS A 48 2.86 4.35 1.90
CA CYS A 48 2.37 3.87 3.19
C CYS A 48 1.90 2.41 3.11
N VAL A 49 1.06 2.08 2.12
CA VAL A 49 0.58 0.69 1.91
C VAL A 49 1.76 -0.25 1.62
N SER A 50 2.70 0.18 0.79
CA SER A 50 3.87 -0.63 0.41
C SER A 50 4.79 -0.89 1.60
N VAL A 51 5.00 0.09 2.48
CA VAL A 51 5.78 -0.06 3.71
C VAL A 51 5.09 -1.00 4.69
N ILE A 52 3.76 -0.91 4.86
CA ILE A 52 2.98 -1.86 5.69
C ILE A 52 3.14 -3.30 5.17
N MET A 53 3.10 -3.48 3.84
CA MET A 53 3.32 -4.78 3.21
C MET A 53 4.77 -5.27 3.36
N PHE A 54 5.75 -4.37 3.21
CA PHE A 54 7.18 -4.69 3.29
C PHE A 54 7.60 -5.10 4.71
N THR A 55 7.15 -4.33 5.71
CA THR A 55 7.43 -4.60 7.14
C THR A 55 6.70 -5.83 7.66
N GLY A 56 5.71 -6.35 6.92
CA GLY A 56 4.88 -7.46 7.37
C GLY A 56 3.98 -7.06 8.54
N ALA A 57 3.71 -5.77 8.74
CA ALA A 57 2.77 -5.28 9.75
C ALA A 57 1.35 -5.85 9.55
N THR A 58 1.03 -6.38 8.36
CA THR A 58 -0.14 -7.23 8.11
C THR A 58 -0.27 -8.41 9.08
N ARG A 59 0.83 -8.91 9.63
CA ARG A 59 0.85 -9.95 10.67
C ARG A 59 0.29 -9.47 12.02
N VAL A 60 0.42 -8.18 12.33
CA VAL A 60 -0.17 -7.59 13.55
C VAL A 60 -1.69 -7.59 13.43
N PHE A 61 -2.23 -7.34 12.24
CA PHE A 61 -3.66 -7.44 11.99
C PHE A 61 -4.21 -8.87 12.17
N LEU A 62 -3.40 -9.92 11.97
CA LEU A 62 -3.80 -11.30 12.29
C LEU A 62 -4.00 -11.49 13.80
N GLY A 63 -3.12 -10.91 14.62
CA GLY A 63 -3.27 -10.91 16.08
C GLY A 63 -4.55 -10.19 16.53
N PHE A 64 -4.85 -9.04 15.94
CA PHE A 64 -6.09 -8.30 16.21
C PHE A 64 -7.33 -9.08 15.76
N SER A 65 -7.30 -9.67 14.57
CA SER A 65 -8.37 -10.51 14.03
C SER A 65 -8.65 -11.74 14.92
N TYR A 66 -7.59 -12.43 15.37
CA TYR A 66 -7.73 -13.55 16.31
C TYR A 66 -8.37 -13.11 17.62
N THR A 67 -7.90 -12.00 18.20
CA THR A 67 -8.43 -11.48 19.46
C THR A 67 -9.90 -11.08 19.33
N SER A 68 -10.28 -10.40 18.24
CA SER A 68 -11.66 -10.05 17.94
C SER A 68 -12.55 -11.28 17.78
N LYS A 69 -12.10 -12.31 17.02
CA LYS A 69 -12.81 -13.59 16.88
C LYS A 69 -12.95 -14.33 18.20
N MET A 70 -11.90 -14.34 19.01
CA MET A 70 -11.90 -14.96 20.33
C MET A 70 -12.87 -14.27 21.29
N TRP A 71 -13.02 -12.95 21.18
CA TRP A 71 -13.94 -12.17 22.02
C TRP A 71 -15.40 -12.34 21.59
N LEU A 72 -15.67 -12.36 20.28
CA LEU A 72 -17.02 -12.50 19.74
C LEU A 72 -17.52 -13.95 19.70
N ASN A 73 -16.64 -14.93 19.45
CA ASN A 73 -16.98 -16.33 19.21
C ASN A 73 -15.93 -17.29 19.81
N SER A 74 -15.69 -17.17 21.11
CA SER A 74 -14.65 -17.92 21.84
C SER A 74 -14.76 -19.44 21.68
N LYS A 75 -15.97 -20.02 21.81
CA LYS A 75 -16.18 -21.47 21.71
C LYS A 75 -15.77 -22.03 20.35
N LYS A 76 -16.32 -21.46 19.27
CA LYS A 76 -16.02 -21.86 17.89
C LYS A 76 -14.55 -21.66 17.54
N THR A 77 -13.96 -20.56 17.99
CA THR A 77 -12.55 -20.24 17.70
C THR A 77 -11.60 -21.22 18.40
N LYS A 78 -11.91 -21.69 19.62
CA LYS A 78 -11.12 -22.72 20.32
C LYS A 78 -11.26 -24.12 19.72
N GLU A 79 -12.42 -24.45 19.16
CA GLU A 79 -12.64 -25.72 18.46
C GLU A 79 -11.92 -25.76 17.11
N GLU A 80 -11.89 -24.63 16.40
CA GLU A 80 -11.26 -24.50 15.08
C GLU A 80 -9.75 -24.28 15.19
N TYR A 81 -9.27 -23.62 16.26
CA TYR A 81 -7.87 -23.32 16.51
C TYR A 81 -7.51 -23.58 17.99
N GLY A 82 -6.67 -24.58 18.25
CA GLY A 82 -6.25 -24.95 19.60
C GLY A 82 -5.40 -23.88 20.29
N ASN A 83 -4.70 -23.07 19.49
CA ASN A 83 -3.92 -21.93 19.98
C ASN A 83 -3.75 -20.85 18.88
N PHE A 84 -3.23 -19.68 19.27
CA PHE A 84 -2.93 -18.60 18.33
C PHE A 84 -1.91 -19.01 17.25
N LYS A 85 -0.99 -19.94 17.56
CA LYS A 85 0.04 -20.38 16.62
C LYS A 85 -0.56 -21.13 15.44
N GLU A 86 -1.52 -22.02 15.65
CA GLU A 86 -2.25 -22.71 14.57
C GLU A 86 -3.03 -21.73 13.69
N TYR A 87 -3.71 -20.75 14.30
CA TYR A 87 -4.40 -19.69 13.56
C TYR A 87 -3.44 -18.86 12.71
N TYR A 88 -2.29 -18.50 13.30
CA TYR A 88 -1.27 -17.71 12.65
C TYR A 88 -0.61 -18.48 11.50
N ASP A 89 -0.28 -19.76 11.69
CA ASP A 89 0.37 -20.57 10.66
C ASP A 89 -0.56 -20.83 9.46
N GLU A 90 -1.87 -20.98 9.68
CA GLU A 90 -2.86 -21.12 8.59
C GLU A 90 -3.12 -19.79 7.85
N LYS A 91 -3.20 -18.68 8.57
CA LYS A 91 -3.59 -17.37 8.00
C LYS A 91 -2.42 -16.48 7.61
N SER A 92 -1.21 -16.78 8.05
CA SER A 92 -0.03 -15.98 7.73
C SER A 92 0.27 -16.10 6.24
N PRO A 93 0.27 -14.99 5.47
CA PRO A 93 0.68 -15.04 4.07
C PRO A 93 2.12 -15.55 3.97
N SER A 94 2.32 -16.61 3.19
CA SER A 94 3.58 -17.36 3.11
C SER A 94 4.73 -16.62 2.41
N HIS A 95 4.52 -15.41 1.89
CA HIS A 95 5.50 -14.73 1.04
C HIS A 95 5.79 -13.30 1.49
N LYS A 96 7.08 -13.02 1.71
CA LYS A 96 7.62 -11.66 1.60
C LYS A 96 7.34 -11.19 0.16
N LYS A 97 6.29 -10.39 -0.03
CA LYS A 97 6.08 -9.72 -1.32
C LYS A 97 7.22 -8.72 -1.49
N ASP A 98 8.05 -8.94 -2.50
CA ASP A 98 9.13 -8.04 -2.89
C ASP A 98 8.54 -6.70 -3.34
N THR A 99 8.34 -5.80 -2.38
CA THR A 99 7.67 -4.50 -2.53
C THR A 99 8.67 -3.35 -2.59
N LEU A 100 9.98 -3.66 -2.52
CA LEU A 100 11.06 -2.67 -2.60
C LEU A 100 10.97 -1.86 -3.89
N ASP A 101 10.69 -2.52 -5.01
CA ASP A 101 10.47 -1.88 -6.31
C ASP A 101 9.42 -0.75 -6.24
N ILE A 102 8.31 -1.00 -5.52
CA ILE A 102 7.21 -0.03 -5.39
C ILE A 102 7.66 1.14 -4.51
N ILE A 103 8.33 0.84 -3.40
CA ILE A 103 8.86 1.85 -2.46
C ILE A 103 9.82 2.79 -3.19
N VAL A 104 10.77 2.26 -3.96
CA VAL A 104 11.75 3.05 -4.72
C VAL A 104 11.06 3.94 -5.74
N ILE A 105 10.08 3.42 -6.50
CA ILE A 105 9.32 4.21 -7.46
C ILE A 105 8.55 5.33 -6.76
N CYS A 106 7.86 5.04 -5.65
CA CYS A 106 7.13 6.05 -4.88
C CYS A 106 8.04 7.17 -4.37
N LEU A 107 9.25 6.83 -3.89
CA LEU A 107 10.24 7.83 -3.48
C LEU A 107 10.67 8.73 -4.65
N ILE A 108 10.90 8.15 -5.84
CA ILE A 108 11.21 8.93 -7.05
C ILE A 108 10.05 9.89 -7.39
N TYR A 109 8.80 9.42 -7.35
CA TYR A 109 7.64 10.27 -7.62
C TYR A 109 7.46 11.39 -6.59
N ILE A 110 7.74 11.12 -5.31
CA ILE A 110 7.74 12.15 -4.25
C ILE A 110 8.80 13.21 -4.55
N LEU A 111 10.01 12.81 -4.94
CA LEU A 111 11.07 13.75 -5.33
C LEU A 111 10.66 14.58 -6.55
N VAL A 112 10.02 13.97 -7.56
CA VAL A 112 9.49 14.68 -8.72
C VAL A 112 8.43 15.70 -8.31
N ALA A 113 7.50 15.35 -7.40
CA ALA A 113 6.50 16.28 -6.92
C ALA A 113 7.14 17.47 -6.18
N ILE A 114 8.09 17.22 -5.27
CA ILE A 114 8.82 18.27 -4.55
C ILE A 114 9.60 19.17 -5.52
N PHE A 115 10.20 18.58 -6.56
CA PHE A 115 10.90 19.36 -7.57
C PHE A 115 9.94 20.24 -8.38
N LEU A 116 8.78 19.71 -8.80
CA LEU A 116 7.78 20.44 -9.57
C LEU A 116 7.20 21.65 -8.83
N ILE A 117 7.02 21.57 -7.50
CA ILE A 117 6.50 22.70 -6.71
C ILE A 117 7.58 23.75 -6.41
N SER A 118 8.85 23.40 -6.58
CA SER A 118 9.99 24.30 -6.35
C SER A 118 10.32 25.17 -7.57
N ILE A 119 9.67 24.91 -8.71
CA ILE A 119 9.77 25.68 -9.97
C ILE A 119 8.61 26.69 -10.01
#